data_AF-A0A7C1E8F6-F1
#
_entry.id   AF-A0A7C1E8F6-F1
#
_cell.length_a   1.000
_cell.length_b   1.000
_cell.length_c   1.000
_cell.angle_alpha   90.00
_cell.angle_beta   90.00
_cell.angle_gamma   90.00
#
_symmetry.space_group_name_H-M   'P 1'
#
loop_
_entity.id
_entity.type
_entity.pdbx_description
1 polymer ?
#
loop_
_entity_poly.entity_id
_entity_poly.type
_entity_poly.pdbx_seq_one_letter_code
_entity_poly.pdbx_strand_id
1 'polypeptide(L)'
;MSQITDLEELVAALPHDAQALFNRFYRIELATGTVKIPADMMPWVNTRFGAVERVETQRIVSIKNRFTGEHSLFNQLRTDRPIEARSPVHLAELEEKEHCLFCQPETSTPADAFGRITGNYCVTASNIAKYDALHSLVIFKEHNPLIIQKEWLADYLSTAERWFETVVRDHGSSALHKFFLWNCLWRSGASIIHGHMQLTATSERYGRLAALEEAITTYNRAFNGDYLADLIRVHEQLGLARQEGRETILCYLTPVKEKELVIVSSAARSDELAETLYTVLQRYFELGVQSFNLAIFMMDGRHIVRLVDRGSLTDRHTDIGAMELYAAAVIASDPFKLADAILQY
;
A
#
# COMPACT_ATOMS: atom_id res chain seq x y z
N MET A 1 -12.15 -11.90 18.55
CA MET A 1 -11.52 -11.26 17.37
C MET A 1 -10.20 -11.96 17.13
N SER A 2 -9.98 -12.41 15.90
CA SER A 2 -8.73 -13.09 15.51
C SER A 2 -7.56 -12.12 15.58
N GLN A 3 -6.36 -12.64 15.85
CA GLN A 3 -5.12 -11.87 15.89
C GLN A 3 -4.01 -12.59 15.13
N ILE A 4 -3.02 -11.82 14.67
CA ILE A 4 -1.88 -12.36 13.93
C ILE A 4 -1.06 -13.36 14.75
N THR A 5 -1.05 -13.21 16.07
CA THR A 5 -0.41 -14.16 16.98
C THR A 5 -1.06 -15.54 16.94
N ASP A 6 -2.34 -15.62 16.59
CA ASP A 6 -3.13 -16.85 16.63
C ASP A 6 -3.14 -17.55 15.25
N LEU A 7 -2.37 -17.04 14.28
CA LEU A 7 -2.43 -17.48 12.88
C LEU A 7 -2.19 -18.99 12.71
N GLU A 8 -1.27 -19.61 13.45
CA GLU A 8 -1.06 -21.06 13.36
C GLU A 8 -2.30 -21.86 13.78
N GLU A 9 -2.99 -21.42 14.83
CA GLU A 9 -4.21 -22.05 15.33
C GLU A 9 -5.38 -21.83 14.36
N LEU A 10 -5.49 -20.61 13.82
CA LEU A 10 -6.48 -20.27 12.79
C LEU A 10 -6.30 -21.13 11.55
N VAL A 11 -5.06 -21.32 11.08
CA VAL A 11 -4.76 -22.20 9.94
C VAL A 11 -5.08 -23.66 10.29
N ALA A 12 -4.66 -24.15 11.46
CA ALA A 12 -4.95 -25.53 11.87
C ALA A 12 -6.45 -25.86 11.97
N ALA A 13 -7.29 -24.84 12.22
CA ALA A 13 -8.74 -24.96 12.27
C ALA A 13 -9.42 -24.96 10.88
N LEU A 14 -8.71 -24.60 9.80
CA LEU A 14 -9.26 -24.60 8.45
C LEU A 14 -9.51 -26.03 7.93
N PRO A 15 -10.40 -26.23 6.95
CA PRO A 15 -10.50 -27.50 6.23
C PRO A 15 -9.16 -27.93 5.61
N HIS A 16 -8.95 -29.23 5.43
CA HIS A 16 -7.67 -29.79 4.95
C HIS A 16 -7.18 -29.12 3.64
N ASP A 17 -8.07 -28.90 2.67
CA ASP A 17 -7.69 -28.29 1.39
C ASP A 17 -7.30 -26.82 1.53
N ALA A 18 -7.95 -26.09 2.46
CA ALA A 18 -7.62 -24.71 2.81
C ALA A 18 -6.25 -24.63 3.52
N GLN A 19 -5.97 -25.56 4.43
CA GLN A 19 -4.64 -25.69 5.05
C GLN A 19 -3.56 -25.97 4.01
N ALA A 20 -3.82 -26.87 3.07
CA ALA A 20 -2.88 -27.21 2.00
C ALA A 20 -2.61 -26.00 1.09
N LEU A 21 -3.65 -25.23 0.76
CA LEU A 21 -3.52 -24.01 -0.03
C LEU A 21 -2.74 -22.93 0.73
N PHE A 22 -3.06 -22.70 2.00
CA PHE A 22 -2.32 -21.77 2.85
C PHE A 22 -0.82 -22.13 2.90
N ASN A 23 -0.51 -23.40 3.21
CA ASN A 23 0.87 -23.88 3.37
C ASN A 23 1.65 -23.90 2.04
N ARG A 24 0.96 -23.89 0.90
CA ARG A 24 1.55 -23.69 -0.42
C ARG A 24 2.08 -22.27 -0.58
N PHE A 25 1.30 -21.27 -0.18
CA PHE A 25 1.69 -19.85 -0.29
C PHE A 25 2.64 -19.42 0.81
N TYR A 26 2.34 -19.78 2.06
CA TYR A 26 2.98 -19.18 3.21
C TYR A 26 3.77 -20.19 4.02
N ARG A 27 4.84 -19.71 4.63
CA ARG A 27 5.52 -20.34 5.75
C ARG A 27 5.33 -19.44 6.97
N ILE A 28 4.81 -20.01 8.04
CA ILE A 28 4.75 -19.36 9.35
C ILE A 28 5.88 -19.92 10.21
N GLU A 29 6.53 -19.04 10.96
CA GLU A 29 7.38 -19.44 12.07
C GLU A 29 7.04 -18.58 13.29
N LEU A 30 6.75 -19.25 14.40
CA LEU A 30 6.63 -18.60 15.70
C LEU A 30 7.96 -18.68 16.44
N ALA A 31 8.44 -17.53 16.88
CA ALA A 31 9.59 -17.43 17.75
C ALA A 31 9.24 -16.67 19.02
N THR A 32 9.90 -17.01 20.12
CA THR A 32 9.80 -16.25 21.37
C THR A 32 11.14 -15.59 21.64
N GLY A 33 11.16 -14.26 21.59
CA GLY A 33 12.28 -13.46 22.03
C GLY A 33 12.22 -13.26 23.54
N THR A 34 13.36 -13.35 24.22
CA THR A 34 13.45 -13.06 25.65
C THR A 34 14.38 -11.89 25.94
N VAL A 35 14.04 -11.10 26.96
CA VAL A 35 14.88 -10.00 27.46
C VAL A 35 14.86 -10.03 28.98
N LYS A 36 15.98 -9.67 29.60
CA LYS A 36 16.08 -9.49 31.04
C LYS A 36 15.96 -8.01 31.38
N ILE A 37 14.93 -7.62 32.11
CA ILE A 37 14.71 -6.22 32.49
C ILE A 37 15.51 -5.89 33.77
N PRO A 38 16.38 -4.85 33.76
CA PRO A 38 17.03 -4.39 34.98
C PRO A 38 16.02 -3.91 36.02
N ALA A 39 16.29 -4.15 37.31
CA ALA A 39 15.38 -3.76 38.40
C ALA A 39 14.98 -2.28 38.35
N ASP A 40 15.95 -1.39 38.08
CA ASP A 40 15.74 0.05 37.99
C ASP A 40 14.84 0.46 36.82
N MET A 41 14.70 -0.40 35.79
CA MET A 41 13.89 -0.15 34.61
C MET A 41 12.44 -0.66 34.77
N MET A 42 12.18 -1.53 35.76
CA MET A 42 10.84 -2.10 35.98
C MET A 42 9.73 -1.05 36.15
N PRO A 43 9.90 0.06 36.91
CA PRO A 43 8.86 1.08 37.04
C PRO A 43 8.49 1.72 35.71
N TRP A 44 9.49 2.01 34.88
CA TRP A 44 9.30 2.58 33.54
C TRP A 44 8.61 1.58 32.61
N VAL A 45 9.04 0.31 32.61
CA VAL A 45 8.40 -0.76 31.83
C VAL A 45 6.95 -0.94 32.22
N ASN A 46 6.65 -0.99 33.52
CA ASN A 46 5.28 -1.15 33.99
C ASN A 46 4.39 0.02 33.58
N THR A 47 4.91 1.24 33.70
CA THR A 47 4.18 2.45 33.30
C THR A 47 3.92 2.49 31.80
N ARG A 48 4.87 2.03 30.98
CA ARG A 48 4.81 2.18 29.52
C ARG A 48 4.15 1.01 28.79
N PHE A 49 4.49 -0.22 29.17
CA PHE A 49 4.10 -1.45 28.49
C PHE A 49 3.12 -2.31 29.28
N GLY A 50 2.81 -1.90 30.53
CA GLY A 50 1.89 -2.60 31.41
C GLY A 50 2.60 -3.62 32.29
N ALA A 51 2.70 -4.87 31.85
CA ALA A 51 3.31 -5.95 32.62
C ALA A 51 4.77 -6.19 32.19
N VAL A 52 5.69 -6.40 33.14
CA VAL A 52 7.10 -6.72 32.84
C VAL A 52 7.20 -8.01 32.03
N GLU A 53 6.41 -9.02 32.38
CA GLU A 53 6.42 -10.34 31.75
C GLU A 53 6.11 -10.26 30.24
N ARG A 54 5.24 -9.32 29.85
CA ARG A 54 4.89 -9.04 28.44
C ARG A 54 6.08 -8.53 27.64
N VAL A 55 7.00 -7.80 28.31
CA VAL A 55 8.23 -7.30 27.68
C VAL A 55 9.33 -8.36 27.72
N GLU A 56 9.44 -9.09 28.83
CA GLU A 56 10.44 -10.15 29.02
C GLU A 56 10.27 -11.30 28.03
N THR A 57 9.03 -11.62 27.64
CA THR A 57 8.73 -12.70 26.72
C THR A 57 7.86 -12.19 25.57
N GLN A 58 8.45 -12.08 24.37
CA GLN A 58 7.80 -11.50 23.21
C GLN A 58 7.59 -12.56 22.13
N ARG A 59 6.32 -12.79 21.77
CA ARG A 59 5.95 -13.64 20.62
C ARG A 59 6.16 -12.86 19.32
N ILE A 60 6.93 -13.45 18.41
CA ILE A 60 7.21 -12.91 17.09
C ILE A 60 6.63 -13.89 16.07
N VAL A 61 5.77 -13.40 15.19
CA VAL A 61 5.20 -14.18 14.08
C VAL A 61 5.94 -13.79 12.82
N SER A 62 6.58 -14.76 12.18
CA SER A 62 7.30 -14.60 10.92
C SER A 62 6.49 -15.25 9.81
N ILE A 63 6.10 -14.47 8.79
CA ILE A 63 5.31 -14.97 7.66
C ILE A 63 6.06 -14.69 6.38
N LYS A 64 6.30 -15.73 5.57
CA LYS A 64 6.97 -15.59 4.28
C LYS A 64 6.12 -16.16 3.15
N ASN A 65 5.89 -15.36 2.11
CA ASN A 65 5.35 -15.82 0.84
C ASN A 65 6.44 -16.60 0.09
N ARG A 66 6.17 -17.86 -0.21
CA ARG A 66 7.12 -18.81 -0.78
C ARG A 66 7.43 -18.54 -2.25
N PHE A 67 6.57 -17.80 -2.96
CA PHE A 67 6.75 -17.50 -4.39
C PHE A 67 7.33 -16.11 -4.61
N THR A 68 6.80 -15.08 -3.94
CA THR A 68 7.28 -13.70 -4.12
C THR A 68 8.50 -13.38 -3.27
N GLY A 69 8.77 -14.19 -2.24
CA GLY A 69 9.83 -13.94 -1.26
C GLY A 69 9.51 -12.84 -0.25
N GLU A 70 8.35 -12.20 -0.34
CA GLU A 70 7.88 -11.21 0.62
C GLU A 70 7.83 -11.82 2.03
N HIS A 71 8.38 -11.11 3.02
CA HIS A 71 8.57 -11.62 4.37
C HIS A 71 8.27 -10.51 5.38
N SER A 72 7.37 -10.80 6.31
CA SER A 72 6.95 -9.87 7.37
C SER A 72 7.12 -10.48 8.75
N LEU A 73 7.65 -9.68 9.67
CA LEU A 73 7.87 -9.99 11.08
C LEU A 73 6.93 -9.17 11.95
N PHE A 74 6.00 -9.82 12.63
CA PHE A 74 5.02 -9.18 13.50
C PHE A 74 5.45 -9.29 14.96
N ASN A 75 5.43 -8.17 15.67
CA ASN A 75 5.58 -8.13 17.12
C ASN A 75 4.65 -7.06 17.69
N GLN A 76 3.63 -7.50 18.44
CA GLN A 76 2.59 -6.62 18.98
C GLN A 76 3.17 -5.55 19.93
N LEU A 77 4.27 -5.82 20.64
CA LEU A 77 4.87 -4.84 21.55
C LEU A 77 5.39 -3.59 20.80
N ARG A 78 5.58 -3.69 19.47
CA ARG A 78 6.06 -2.57 18.66
C ARG A 78 5.07 -1.43 18.57
N THR A 79 3.76 -1.68 18.69
CA THR A 79 2.75 -0.61 18.69
C THR A 79 2.90 0.34 19.87
N ASP A 80 3.49 -0.14 20.97
CA ASP A 80 3.54 0.57 22.25
C ASP A 80 4.87 1.32 22.46
N ARG A 81 5.81 1.19 21.52
CA ARG A 81 7.13 1.83 21.61
C ARG A 81 6.99 3.36 21.78
N PRO A 82 7.80 3.96 22.65
CA PRO A 82 7.85 5.41 22.78
C PRO A 82 8.34 6.04 21.47
N ILE A 83 7.61 7.05 21.01
CA ILE A 83 8.05 7.93 19.92
C ILE A 83 8.69 9.14 20.60
N GLU A 84 10.01 9.10 20.73
CA GLU A 84 10.77 10.13 21.47
C GLU A 84 10.88 11.44 20.70
N ALA A 85 10.80 11.39 19.36
CA ALA A 85 11.04 12.51 18.47
C ALA A 85 9.80 12.82 17.62
N ARG A 86 8.87 13.61 18.17
CA ARG A 86 7.80 14.25 17.38
C ARG A 86 8.25 15.63 16.92
N SER A 87 8.03 15.94 15.65
CA SER A 87 8.19 17.30 15.14
C SER A 87 6.86 18.05 15.26
N PRO A 88 6.87 19.34 15.60
CA PRO A 88 5.68 20.17 15.49
C PRO A 88 5.37 20.40 14.01
N VAL A 89 4.72 19.44 13.37
CA VAL A 89 4.11 19.66 12.06
C VAL A 89 2.89 20.54 12.27
N HIS A 90 2.84 21.68 11.58
CA HIS A 90 1.63 22.48 11.57
C HIS A 90 0.73 21.90 10.49
N LEU A 91 -0.33 21.20 10.89
CA LEU A 91 -1.35 20.71 9.95
C LEU A 91 -1.94 21.85 9.08
N ALA A 92 -1.78 23.10 9.52
CA ALA A 92 -2.08 24.29 8.73
C ALA A 92 -1.28 24.37 7.40
N GLU A 93 -0.08 23.78 7.33
CA GLU A 93 0.74 23.70 6.11
C GLU A 93 0.00 22.95 4.98
N LEU A 94 -0.97 22.08 5.31
CA LEU A 94 -1.80 21.37 4.33
C LEU A 94 -2.79 22.29 3.61
N GLU A 95 -2.97 23.53 4.09
CA GLU A 95 -3.86 24.54 3.50
C GLU A 95 -3.08 25.70 2.86
N GLU A 96 -1.75 25.69 2.94
CA GLU A 96 -0.89 26.80 2.49
C GLU A 96 -0.69 26.83 0.96
N LYS A 97 -1.42 27.73 0.29
CA LYS A 97 -1.44 27.84 -1.18
C LYS A 97 -0.47 28.88 -1.76
N GLU A 98 0.02 29.82 -0.95
CA GLU A 98 0.66 31.06 -1.43
C GLU A 98 1.87 30.83 -2.35
N HIS A 99 2.64 29.77 -2.11
CA HIS A 99 3.84 29.44 -2.88
C HIS A 99 3.74 28.08 -3.59
N CYS A 100 2.52 27.52 -3.69
CA CYS A 100 2.31 26.23 -4.31
C CYS A 100 2.27 26.34 -5.84
N LEU A 101 3.28 25.79 -6.51
CA LEU A 101 3.35 25.72 -7.98
C LEU A 101 2.16 24.93 -8.59
N PHE A 102 1.66 23.93 -7.87
CA PHE A 102 0.55 23.09 -8.34
C PHE A 102 -0.82 23.75 -8.19
N CYS A 103 -0.92 24.89 -7.48
CA CYS A 103 -2.11 25.74 -7.52
C CYS A 103 -2.19 26.57 -8.82
N GLN A 104 -1.12 26.65 -9.61
CA GLN A 104 -1.09 27.30 -10.93
C GLN A 104 -0.40 26.40 -11.97
N PRO A 105 -0.93 25.19 -12.21
CA PRO A 105 -0.22 24.16 -12.96
C PRO A 105 0.08 24.57 -14.40
N GLU A 106 -0.79 25.34 -15.06
CA GLU A 106 -0.62 25.75 -16.46
C GLU A 106 0.62 26.60 -16.69
N THR A 107 0.95 27.49 -15.75
CA THR A 107 2.08 28.44 -15.84
C THR A 107 3.32 27.98 -15.07
N SER A 108 3.14 27.11 -14.06
CA SER A 108 4.19 26.74 -13.11
C SER A 108 4.67 25.29 -13.24
N THR A 109 4.18 24.53 -14.21
CA THR A 109 4.68 23.19 -14.55
C THR A 109 4.86 23.05 -16.06
N PRO A 110 5.67 22.10 -16.55
CA PRO A 110 5.74 21.82 -17.98
C PRO A 110 4.55 20.97 -18.45
N ALA A 111 4.22 21.08 -19.73
CA ALA A 111 3.29 20.18 -20.41
C ALA A 111 4.04 19.00 -21.06
N ASP A 112 3.32 17.90 -21.36
CA ASP A 112 3.88 16.84 -22.20
C ASP A 112 3.99 17.36 -23.66
N ALA A 113 4.72 16.65 -24.53
CA ALA A 113 4.92 17.09 -25.92
C ALA A 113 3.60 17.20 -26.72
N PHE A 114 2.60 16.39 -26.37
CA PHE A 114 1.25 16.47 -26.93
C PHE A 114 0.33 17.47 -26.19
N GLY A 115 0.89 18.26 -25.27
CA GLY A 115 0.16 19.23 -24.46
C GLY A 115 -0.32 18.66 -23.13
N ARG A 116 -1.45 19.17 -22.65
CA ARG A 116 -2.07 18.79 -21.39
C ARG A 116 -3.41 18.13 -21.64
N ILE A 117 -3.78 17.23 -20.74
CA ILE A 117 -5.10 16.64 -20.68
C ILE A 117 -5.79 17.22 -19.45
N THR A 118 -6.93 17.88 -19.69
CA THR A 118 -7.71 18.52 -18.63
C THR A 118 -8.87 17.62 -18.24
N GLY A 119 -9.03 17.39 -16.94
CA GLY A 119 -10.22 16.81 -16.31
C GLY A 119 -11.08 17.89 -15.67
N ASN A 120 -12.22 17.49 -15.09
CA ASN A 120 -13.09 18.42 -14.38
C ASN A 120 -12.46 18.92 -13.08
N TYR A 121 -11.66 18.10 -12.42
CA TYR A 121 -11.07 18.34 -11.11
C TYR A 121 -9.54 18.24 -11.10
N CYS A 122 -8.91 18.02 -12.26
CA CYS A 122 -7.46 17.90 -12.37
C CYS A 122 -6.94 18.32 -13.75
N VAL A 123 -5.63 18.42 -13.88
CA VAL A 123 -4.93 18.63 -15.15
C VAL A 123 -3.62 17.86 -15.16
N THR A 124 -3.21 17.37 -16.34
CA THR A 124 -1.89 16.73 -16.46
C THR A 124 -0.75 17.74 -16.59
N ALA A 125 0.42 17.32 -16.14
CA ALA A 125 1.66 18.06 -16.29
C ALA A 125 2.82 17.08 -16.47
N SER A 126 3.69 17.36 -17.43
CA SER A 126 4.93 16.59 -17.60
C SER A 126 5.77 16.71 -16.34
N ASN A 127 6.30 15.60 -15.82
CA ASN A 127 7.25 15.70 -14.73
C ASN A 127 8.55 16.35 -15.26
N ILE A 128 9.01 17.41 -14.59
CA ILE A 128 10.23 18.14 -14.98
C ILE A 128 11.50 17.34 -14.70
N ALA A 129 11.49 16.53 -13.65
CA ALA A 129 12.60 15.68 -13.21
C ALA A 129 12.22 14.21 -13.42
N LYS A 130 12.20 13.79 -14.68
CA LYS A 130 11.75 12.45 -15.07
C LYS A 130 12.74 11.37 -14.60
N TYR A 131 12.22 10.33 -13.95
CA TYR A 131 12.95 9.07 -13.74
C TYR A 131 12.60 7.98 -14.77
N ASP A 132 11.62 8.23 -15.64
CA ASP A 132 11.29 7.38 -16.80
C ASP A 132 10.96 8.26 -18.01
N ALA A 133 11.19 7.77 -19.23
CA ALA A 133 11.03 8.53 -20.47
C ALA A 133 9.62 9.11 -20.62
N LEU A 134 8.61 8.29 -20.29
CA LEU A 134 7.21 8.66 -20.25
C LEU A 134 6.78 8.78 -18.79
N HIS A 135 6.88 9.98 -18.26
CA HIS A 135 6.55 10.26 -16.87
C HIS A 135 5.81 11.59 -16.73
N SER A 136 4.56 11.54 -16.30
CA SER A 136 3.70 12.72 -16.12
C SER A 136 3.04 12.71 -14.75
N LEU A 137 2.30 13.77 -14.48
CA LEU A 137 1.58 14.04 -13.25
C LEU A 137 0.10 14.22 -13.56
N VAL A 138 -0.76 13.85 -12.62
CA VAL A 138 -2.14 14.35 -12.53
C VAL A 138 -2.19 15.28 -11.33
N ILE A 139 -2.34 16.58 -11.57
CA ILE A 139 -2.39 17.60 -10.52
C ILE A 139 -3.85 17.89 -10.20
N PHE A 140 -4.22 17.76 -8.93
CA PHE A 140 -5.59 17.97 -8.48
C PHE A 140 -5.90 19.47 -8.41
N LYS A 141 -7.17 19.86 -8.51
CA LYS A 141 -7.59 21.23 -8.18
C LYS A 141 -7.66 21.46 -6.68
N GLU A 142 -7.99 20.41 -5.92
CA GLU A 142 -7.88 20.45 -4.46
C GLU A 142 -6.40 20.41 -4.05
N HIS A 143 -6.04 21.32 -3.15
CA HIS A 143 -4.68 21.44 -2.65
C HIS A 143 -4.40 20.39 -1.57
N ASN A 144 -5.30 20.24 -0.60
CA ASN A 144 -5.07 19.33 0.51
C ASN A 144 -5.30 17.87 0.08
N PRO A 145 -4.26 17.01 0.02
CA PRO A 145 -4.38 15.65 -0.49
C PRO A 145 -5.18 14.70 0.41
N LEU A 146 -5.52 15.13 1.63
CA LEU A 146 -6.37 14.37 2.56
C LEU A 146 -7.87 14.68 2.37
N ILE A 147 -8.20 15.70 1.59
CA ILE A 147 -9.58 16.02 1.21
C ILE A 147 -9.88 15.33 -0.12
N ILE A 148 -10.73 14.31 -0.08
CA ILE A 148 -11.14 13.55 -1.27
C ILE A 148 -12.66 13.56 -1.42
N GLN A 149 -13.12 13.51 -2.68
CA GLN A 149 -14.51 13.27 -3.04
C GLN A 149 -14.57 12.17 -4.10
N LYS A 150 -15.67 11.42 -4.13
CA LYS A 150 -15.83 10.27 -5.04
C LYS A 150 -15.70 10.69 -6.50
N GLU A 151 -16.35 11.79 -6.87
CA GLU A 151 -16.38 12.35 -8.23
C GLU A 151 -15.00 12.85 -8.65
N TRP A 152 -14.21 13.37 -7.70
CA TRP A 152 -12.87 13.85 -7.96
C TRP A 152 -11.92 12.69 -8.26
N LEU A 153 -11.94 11.65 -7.43
CA LEU A 153 -11.08 10.47 -7.63
C LEU A 153 -11.37 9.77 -8.96
N ALA A 154 -12.66 9.68 -9.35
CA ALA A 154 -13.06 9.17 -10.65
C ALA A 154 -12.49 10.01 -11.81
N ASP A 155 -12.56 11.34 -11.72
CA ASP A 155 -11.99 12.23 -12.72
C ASP A 155 -10.46 12.15 -12.80
N TYR A 156 -9.78 11.97 -11.66
CA TYR A 156 -8.31 11.82 -11.61
C TYR A 156 -7.86 10.58 -12.37
N LEU A 157 -8.47 9.43 -12.07
CA LEU A 157 -8.16 8.17 -12.74
C LEU A 157 -8.55 8.19 -14.22
N SER A 158 -9.71 8.78 -14.56
CA SER A 158 -10.14 8.88 -15.96
C SER A 158 -9.23 9.80 -16.78
N THR A 159 -8.73 10.88 -16.18
CA THR A 159 -7.75 11.78 -16.80
C THR A 159 -6.41 11.08 -17.03
N ALA A 160 -5.98 10.24 -16.09
CA ALA A 160 -4.80 9.41 -16.27
C ALA A 160 -4.95 8.34 -17.36
N GLU A 161 -6.10 7.68 -17.47
CA GLU A 161 -6.34 6.73 -18.56
C GLU A 161 -6.25 7.41 -19.93
N ARG A 162 -6.84 8.60 -20.08
CA ARG A 162 -6.70 9.42 -21.30
C ARG A 162 -5.23 9.78 -21.60
N TRP A 163 -4.42 9.99 -20.56
CA TRP A 163 -2.98 10.19 -20.69
C TRP A 163 -2.29 8.93 -21.22
N PHE A 164 -2.56 7.76 -20.63
CA PHE A 164 -2.00 6.51 -21.10
C PHE A 164 -2.42 6.17 -22.54
N GLU A 165 -3.68 6.39 -22.91
CA GLU A 165 -4.19 6.20 -24.27
C GLU A 165 -3.44 7.08 -25.28
N THR A 166 -3.20 8.35 -24.92
CA THR A 166 -2.45 9.30 -25.74
C THR A 166 -1.00 8.86 -25.90
N VAL A 167 -0.35 8.46 -24.81
CA VAL A 167 1.03 7.98 -24.82
C VAL A 167 1.18 6.71 -25.68
N VAL A 168 0.29 5.74 -25.53
CA VAL A 168 0.31 4.49 -26.33
C VAL A 168 0.14 4.79 -27.82
N ARG A 169 -0.81 5.66 -28.16
CA ARG A 169 -1.04 6.08 -29.55
C ARG A 169 0.20 6.75 -30.16
N ASP A 170 0.81 7.67 -29.43
CA ASP A 170 1.91 8.49 -29.94
C ASP A 170 3.24 7.71 -29.98
N HIS A 171 3.44 6.73 -29.09
CA HIS A 171 4.61 5.84 -29.12
C HIS A 171 4.50 4.68 -30.13
N GLY A 172 3.31 4.40 -30.64
CA GLY A 172 3.10 3.35 -31.66
C GLY A 172 3.36 1.92 -31.17
N SER A 173 3.48 1.71 -29.85
CA SER A 173 3.69 0.40 -29.24
C SER A 173 2.60 0.09 -28.21
N SER A 174 1.88 -1.00 -28.43
CA SER A 174 0.90 -1.52 -27.46
C SER A 174 1.55 -2.24 -26.27
N ALA A 175 2.89 -2.39 -26.25
CA ALA A 175 3.63 -3.09 -25.21
C ALA A 175 4.00 -2.22 -24.01
N LEU A 176 3.42 -1.02 -23.87
CA LEU A 176 3.71 -0.16 -22.73
C LEU A 176 3.00 -0.65 -21.47
N HIS A 177 3.78 -0.84 -20.41
CA HIS A 177 3.32 -1.13 -19.07
C HIS A 177 2.95 0.17 -18.36
N LYS A 178 1.64 0.41 -18.23
CA LYS A 178 1.08 1.52 -17.45
C LYS A 178 1.37 1.31 -15.96
N PHE A 179 1.83 2.35 -15.28
CA PHE A 179 2.07 2.34 -13.85
C PHE A 179 1.58 3.65 -13.23
N PHE A 180 0.67 3.52 -12.27
CA PHE A 180 0.08 4.63 -11.54
C PHE A 180 0.71 4.71 -10.15
N LEU A 181 1.07 5.90 -9.69
CA LEU A 181 1.59 6.12 -8.35
C LEU A 181 0.88 7.28 -7.67
N TRP A 182 0.63 7.15 -6.38
CA TRP A 182 0.22 8.25 -5.52
C TRP A 182 1.00 8.19 -4.22
N ASN A 183 1.90 9.14 -4.06
CA ASN A 183 2.61 9.40 -2.81
C ASN A 183 1.84 10.52 -2.11
N CYS A 184 1.08 10.22 -1.07
CA CYS A 184 0.36 11.20 -0.28
C CYS A 184 1.24 11.72 0.86
N LEU A 185 1.71 12.97 0.75
CA LEU A 185 2.52 13.70 1.75
C LEU A 185 3.93 13.14 2.01
N TRP A 186 4.76 13.89 2.71
CA TRP A 186 6.22 13.71 2.76
C TRP A 186 6.70 12.39 3.36
N ARG A 187 5.93 11.80 4.29
CA ARG A 187 6.24 10.45 4.83
C ARG A 187 6.21 9.38 3.73
N SER A 188 5.38 9.57 2.71
CA SER A 188 5.29 8.69 1.54
C SER A 188 6.31 9.01 0.43
N GLY A 189 7.15 10.03 0.61
CA GLY A 189 8.12 10.48 -0.39
C GLY A 189 7.61 11.55 -1.36
N ALA A 190 6.45 12.17 -1.09
CA ALA A 190 6.01 13.34 -1.85
C ALA A 190 6.86 14.57 -1.52
N SER A 191 7.39 15.25 -2.54
CA SER A 191 8.15 16.49 -2.39
C SER A 191 7.27 17.75 -2.40
N ILE A 192 6.01 17.61 -2.81
CA ILE A 192 5.03 18.69 -2.92
C ILE A 192 3.78 18.26 -2.14
N ILE A 193 3.31 19.12 -1.23
CA ILE A 193 2.14 18.87 -0.37
C ILE A 193 0.87 18.71 -1.21
N HIS A 194 0.72 19.56 -2.22
CA HIS A 194 -0.46 19.62 -3.08
C HIS A 194 -0.84 18.26 -3.66
N GLY A 195 -2.13 17.92 -3.64
CA GLY A 195 -2.67 16.68 -4.17
C GLY A 195 -2.28 16.38 -5.61
N HIS A 196 -1.53 15.30 -5.82
CA HIS A 196 -1.15 14.85 -7.15
C HIS A 196 -0.87 13.36 -7.20
N MET A 197 -0.98 12.81 -8.41
CA MET A 197 -0.55 11.45 -8.77
C MET A 197 0.55 11.53 -9.82
N GLN A 198 1.31 10.46 -9.96
CA GLN A 198 2.32 10.29 -11.00
C GLN A 198 1.93 9.13 -11.91
N LEU A 199 2.27 9.26 -13.19
CA LEU A 199 1.99 8.28 -14.23
C LEU A 199 3.29 7.94 -14.93
N THR A 200 3.61 6.66 -15.06
CA THR A 200 4.67 6.21 -15.96
C THR A 200 4.21 5.11 -16.90
N ALA A 201 4.81 5.07 -18.09
CA ALA A 201 4.54 4.05 -19.09
C ALA A 201 5.85 3.60 -19.72
N THR A 202 6.19 2.31 -19.60
CA THR A 202 7.50 1.82 -20.04
C THR A 202 7.37 0.53 -20.84
N SER A 203 8.25 0.32 -21.82
CA SER A 203 8.30 -0.93 -22.58
C SER A 203 8.88 -2.10 -21.79
N GLU A 204 9.58 -1.82 -20.69
CA GLU A 204 10.18 -2.85 -19.84
C GLU A 204 9.48 -2.88 -18.48
N ARG A 205 9.17 -4.08 -17.98
CA ARG A 205 8.60 -4.24 -16.63
C ARG A 205 9.62 -3.75 -15.59
N TYR A 206 9.20 -2.87 -14.69
CA TYR A 206 10.00 -2.55 -13.51
C TYR A 206 10.35 -3.81 -12.72
N GLY A 207 11.56 -3.89 -12.18
CA GLY A 207 12.11 -5.13 -11.61
C GLY A 207 11.23 -5.81 -10.55
N ARG A 208 10.56 -5.04 -9.66
CA ARG A 208 9.62 -5.63 -8.68
C ARG A 208 8.38 -6.26 -9.34
N LEU A 209 7.89 -5.66 -10.42
CA LEU A 209 6.75 -6.21 -11.17
C LEU A 209 7.17 -7.42 -12.01
N ALA A 210 8.37 -7.38 -12.61
CA ALA A 210 8.92 -8.53 -13.32
C ALA A 210 9.09 -9.76 -12.40
N ALA A 211 9.62 -9.55 -11.18
CA ALA A 211 9.75 -10.62 -10.19
C ALA A 211 8.38 -11.19 -9.75
N LEU A 212 7.36 -10.34 -9.61
CA LEU A 212 5.99 -10.80 -9.32
C LEU A 212 5.40 -11.60 -10.50
N GLU A 213 5.62 -11.17 -11.73
CA GLU A 213 5.17 -11.87 -12.95
C GLU A 213 5.83 -13.26 -13.07
N GLU A 214 7.12 -13.37 -12.74
CA GLU A 214 7.84 -14.64 -12.68
C GLU A 214 7.31 -15.56 -11.56
N ALA A 215 7.03 -15.00 -10.37
CA ALA A 215 6.44 -15.75 -9.26
C ALA A 215 5.06 -16.32 -9.63
N ILE A 216 4.20 -15.51 -10.26
CA ILE A 216 2.89 -15.93 -10.77
C ILE A 216 3.03 -17.02 -11.81
N THR A 217 3.91 -16.84 -12.80
CA THR A 217 4.15 -17.81 -13.87
C THR A 217 4.63 -19.15 -13.30
N THR A 218 5.55 -19.09 -12.33
CA THR A 218 6.09 -20.28 -11.66
C THR A 218 5.02 -21.03 -10.88
N TYR A 219 4.19 -20.31 -10.12
CA TYR A 219 3.06 -20.88 -9.40
C TYR A 219 2.06 -21.56 -10.34
N ASN A 220 1.60 -20.82 -11.35
CA ASN A 220 0.58 -21.30 -12.29
C ASN A 220 1.05 -22.58 -12.99
N ARG A 221 2.33 -22.64 -13.39
CA ARG A 221 2.93 -23.84 -13.98
C ARG A 221 3.03 -25.00 -12.99
N ALA A 222 3.48 -24.74 -11.77
CA ALA A 222 3.71 -25.80 -10.78
C ALA A 222 2.41 -26.46 -10.28
N PHE A 223 1.32 -25.69 -10.23
CA PHE A 223 0.05 -26.16 -9.65
C PHE A 223 -1.11 -26.22 -10.64
N ASN A 224 -0.87 -25.90 -11.92
CA ASN A 224 -1.90 -25.75 -12.95
C ASN A 224 -3.09 -24.90 -12.45
N GLY A 225 -2.75 -23.79 -11.80
CA GLY A 225 -3.70 -22.93 -11.08
C GLY A 225 -3.57 -21.47 -11.47
N ASP A 226 -4.29 -20.63 -10.73
CA ASP A 226 -4.27 -19.18 -10.87
C ASP A 226 -3.78 -18.58 -9.55
N TYR A 227 -2.56 -18.07 -9.55
CA TYR A 227 -1.90 -17.50 -8.37
C TYR A 227 -2.75 -16.43 -7.69
N LEU A 228 -3.33 -15.49 -8.44
CA LEU A 228 -4.06 -14.38 -7.85
C LEU A 228 -5.41 -14.86 -7.28
N ALA A 229 -6.10 -15.77 -7.98
CA ALA A 229 -7.34 -16.36 -7.46
C ALA A 229 -7.09 -17.22 -6.20
N ASP A 230 -6.02 -18.00 -6.18
CA ASP A 230 -5.67 -18.80 -5.01
C ASP A 230 -5.16 -17.92 -3.85
N LEU A 231 -4.44 -16.83 -4.14
CA LEU A 231 -4.05 -15.84 -3.14
C LEU A 231 -5.27 -15.22 -2.47
N ILE A 232 -6.29 -14.84 -3.26
CA ILE A 232 -7.58 -14.35 -2.74
C ILE A 232 -8.20 -15.40 -1.81
N ARG A 233 -8.34 -16.64 -2.28
CA ARG A 233 -8.95 -17.73 -1.50
C ARG A 233 -8.26 -17.97 -0.16
N VAL A 234 -6.93 -17.90 -0.11
CA VAL A 234 -6.16 -18.03 1.14
C VAL A 234 -6.56 -16.95 2.14
N HIS A 235 -6.72 -15.70 1.70
CA HIS A 235 -7.11 -14.61 2.58
C HIS A 235 -8.61 -14.65 2.94
N GLU A 236 -9.48 -15.02 2.00
CA GLU A 236 -10.92 -15.19 2.27
C GLU A 236 -11.18 -16.24 3.36
N GLN A 237 -10.48 -17.38 3.30
CA GLN A 237 -10.61 -18.46 4.29
C GLN A 237 -10.19 -18.03 5.69
N LEU A 238 -9.35 -17.01 5.82
CA LEU A 238 -8.93 -16.42 7.08
C LEU A 238 -9.76 -15.20 7.49
N GLY A 239 -10.77 -14.80 6.71
CA GLY A 239 -11.55 -13.58 6.94
C GLY A 239 -10.77 -12.29 6.66
N LEU A 240 -9.67 -12.38 5.89
CA LEU A 240 -8.78 -11.26 5.54
C LEU A 240 -9.04 -10.71 4.13
N ALA A 241 -10.07 -11.18 3.44
CA ALA A 241 -10.46 -10.65 2.14
C ALA A 241 -11.98 -10.51 2.02
N ARG A 242 -12.39 -9.54 1.19
CA ARG A 242 -13.79 -9.30 0.85
C ARG A 242 -13.93 -8.97 -0.63
N GLN A 243 -14.86 -9.64 -1.29
CA GLN A 243 -15.26 -9.32 -2.66
C GLN A 243 -16.30 -8.20 -2.68
N GLU A 244 -16.11 -7.23 -3.58
CA GLU A 244 -17.01 -6.12 -3.83
C GLU A 244 -17.13 -5.93 -5.34
N GLY A 245 -18.23 -6.41 -5.94
CA GLY A 245 -18.38 -6.36 -7.39
C GLY A 245 -17.29 -7.15 -8.11
N ARG A 246 -16.45 -6.45 -8.88
CA ARG A 246 -15.34 -7.03 -9.67
C ARG A 246 -13.99 -6.96 -8.94
N GLU A 247 -13.99 -6.36 -7.76
CA GLU A 247 -12.84 -6.09 -6.93
C GLU A 247 -12.82 -7.07 -5.75
N THR A 248 -11.62 -7.42 -5.29
CA THR A 248 -11.43 -8.12 -4.02
C THR A 248 -10.35 -7.40 -3.25
N ILE A 249 -10.66 -6.98 -2.02
CA ILE A 249 -9.77 -6.26 -1.13
C ILE A 249 -9.19 -7.28 -0.14
N LEU A 250 -7.87 -7.29 0.02
CA LEU A 250 -7.12 -8.21 0.88
C LEU A 250 -6.34 -7.39 1.91
N CYS A 251 -6.51 -7.71 3.20
CA CYS A 251 -5.58 -7.34 4.25
C CYS A 251 -4.38 -8.29 4.19
N TYR A 252 -3.28 -7.84 3.60
CA TYR A 252 -2.22 -8.74 3.14
C TYR A 252 -1.41 -9.35 4.29
N LEU A 253 -1.09 -10.64 4.20
CA LEU A 253 -0.38 -11.38 5.25
C LEU A 253 1.14 -11.15 5.26
N THR A 254 1.72 -10.71 4.15
CA THR A 254 3.15 -10.34 4.07
C THR A 254 3.30 -8.89 3.62
N PRO A 255 2.78 -7.93 4.40
CA PRO A 255 2.74 -6.55 4.00
C PRO A 255 4.14 -5.92 4.01
N VAL A 256 4.41 -5.00 3.07
CA VAL A 256 5.68 -4.27 2.98
C VAL A 256 5.80 -3.21 4.06
N LYS A 257 4.66 -2.68 4.53
CA LYS A 257 4.56 -1.80 5.69
C LYS A 257 3.18 -1.85 6.33
N GLU A 258 2.99 -1.00 7.34
CA GLU A 258 1.81 -1.00 8.18
C GLU A 258 0.52 -0.89 7.35
N LYS A 259 -0.50 -1.62 7.79
CA LYS A 259 -1.85 -1.62 7.21
C LYS A 259 -1.93 -1.90 5.71
N GLU A 260 -0.98 -2.61 5.09
CA GLU A 260 -1.06 -2.78 3.63
C GLU A 260 -2.30 -3.55 3.17
N LEU A 261 -2.97 -2.97 2.17
CA LEU A 261 -4.04 -3.60 1.40
C LEU A 261 -3.56 -3.93 -0.01
N VAL A 262 -4.04 -5.06 -0.51
CA VAL A 262 -3.95 -5.44 -1.93
C VAL A 262 -5.36 -5.52 -2.48
N ILE A 263 -5.63 -4.86 -3.61
CA ILE A 263 -6.91 -4.98 -4.32
C ILE A 263 -6.66 -5.64 -5.66
N VAL A 264 -7.38 -6.70 -5.95
CA VAL A 264 -7.34 -7.39 -7.24
C VAL A 264 -8.66 -7.14 -7.95
N SER A 265 -8.62 -6.67 -9.20
CA SER A 265 -9.82 -6.37 -9.98
C SER A 265 -9.75 -6.89 -11.40
N SER A 266 -10.91 -7.31 -11.91
CA SER A 266 -11.15 -7.64 -13.31
C SER A 266 -11.70 -6.46 -14.14
N ALA A 267 -11.66 -5.25 -13.60
CA ALA A 267 -11.95 -4.02 -14.35
C ALA A 267 -11.11 -3.93 -15.62
N ALA A 268 -11.69 -3.38 -16.70
CA ALA A 268 -11.00 -3.24 -17.98
C ALA A 268 -10.09 -2.01 -18.01
N ARG A 269 -10.43 -0.99 -17.22
CA ARG A 269 -9.69 0.26 -17.06
C ARG A 269 -9.50 0.60 -15.58
N SER A 270 -8.43 1.33 -15.26
CA SER A 270 -8.14 1.70 -13.88
C SER A 270 -9.11 2.72 -13.28
N ASP A 271 -9.81 3.51 -14.12
CA ASP A 271 -10.82 4.48 -13.66
C ASP A 271 -12.10 3.83 -13.14
N GLU A 272 -12.36 2.57 -13.47
CA GLU A 272 -13.47 1.79 -12.90
C GLU A 272 -13.25 1.43 -11.42
N LEU A 273 -12.02 1.57 -10.90
CA LEU A 273 -11.67 1.31 -9.49
C LEU A 273 -12.02 2.46 -8.55
N ALA A 274 -12.47 3.61 -9.09
CA ALA A 274 -12.62 4.86 -8.34
C ALA A 274 -13.50 4.72 -7.09
N GLU A 275 -14.60 3.97 -7.18
CA GLU A 275 -15.52 3.77 -6.06
C GLU A 275 -14.87 2.97 -4.92
N THR A 276 -14.27 1.83 -5.24
CA THR A 276 -13.57 1.00 -4.25
C THR A 276 -12.40 1.77 -3.62
N LEU A 277 -11.61 2.48 -4.42
CA LEU A 277 -10.49 3.29 -3.92
C LEU A 277 -10.95 4.42 -3.00
N TYR A 278 -12.04 5.09 -3.35
CA TYR A 278 -12.62 6.13 -2.51
C TYR A 278 -13.03 5.56 -1.16
N THR A 279 -13.80 4.46 -1.15
CA THR A 279 -14.25 3.81 0.09
C THR A 279 -13.06 3.39 0.96
N VAL A 280 -12.05 2.73 0.38
CA VAL A 280 -10.87 2.29 1.12
C VAL A 280 -10.07 3.46 1.69
N LEU A 281 -9.86 4.53 0.90
CA LEU A 281 -9.14 5.72 1.37
C LEU A 281 -9.89 6.45 2.49
N GLN A 282 -11.22 6.53 2.41
CA GLN A 282 -12.02 7.08 3.51
C GLN A 282 -11.83 6.29 4.80
N ARG A 283 -11.84 4.95 4.74
CA ARG A 283 -11.56 4.10 5.91
C ARG A 283 -10.15 4.28 6.46
N TYR A 284 -9.17 4.46 5.59
CA TYR A 284 -7.81 4.82 6.01
C TYR A 284 -7.79 6.12 6.81
N PHE A 285 -8.50 7.14 6.34
CA PHE A 285 -8.59 8.42 7.05
C PHE A 285 -9.33 8.30 8.39
N GLU A 286 -10.40 7.50 8.46
CA GLU A 286 -11.09 7.18 9.72
C GLU A 286 -10.19 6.42 10.71
N LEU A 287 -9.27 5.58 10.21
CA LEU A 287 -8.23 4.91 10.99
C LEU A 287 -7.07 5.83 11.39
N GLY A 288 -7.12 7.12 11.01
CA GLY A 288 -6.09 8.10 11.32
C GLY A 288 -4.84 8.00 10.44
N VAL A 289 -4.91 7.34 9.28
CA VAL A 289 -3.83 7.36 8.30
C VAL A 289 -3.69 8.79 7.75
N GLN A 290 -2.49 9.35 7.85
CA GLN A 290 -2.19 10.71 7.39
C GLN A 290 -1.26 10.75 6.18
N SER A 291 -0.63 9.63 5.83
CA SER A 291 0.25 9.53 4.68
C SER A 291 0.27 8.09 4.19
N PHE A 292 0.24 7.91 2.87
CA PHE A 292 0.17 6.60 2.25
C PHE A 292 0.88 6.58 0.89
N ASN A 293 1.29 5.39 0.45
CA ASN A 293 1.59 5.14 -0.95
C ASN A 293 0.51 4.26 -1.56
N LEU A 294 0.08 4.61 -2.76
CA LEU A 294 -0.79 3.78 -3.60
C LEU A 294 -0.12 3.57 -4.95
N ALA A 295 -0.20 2.34 -5.47
CA ALA A 295 0.18 2.04 -6.84
C ALA A 295 -0.91 1.22 -7.54
N ILE A 296 -1.12 1.46 -8.84
CA ILE A 296 -2.02 0.66 -9.70
C ILE A 296 -1.22 0.16 -10.90
N PHE A 297 -1.31 -1.14 -11.16
CA PHE A 297 -0.65 -1.77 -12.30
C PHE A 297 -1.43 -2.99 -12.78
N MET A 298 -1.13 -3.45 -14.00
CA MET A 298 -1.71 -4.69 -14.54
C MET A 298 -0.77 -5.87 -14.37
N MET A 299 -1.33 -6.97 -13.86
CA MET A 299 -0.67 -8.26 -13.71
C MET A 299 -1.63 -9.38 -14.11
N ASP A 300 -1.21 -10.26 -15.02
CA ASP A 300 -2.01 -11.40 -15.47
C ASP A 300 -3.47 -11.03 -15.82
N GLY A 301 -3.62 -9.99 -16.65
CA GLY A 301 -4.92 -9.48 -17.11
C GLY A 301 -5.80 -8.80 -16.06
N ARG A 302 -5.29 -8.56 -14.85
CA ARG A 302 -6.02 -7.96 -13.73
C ARG A 302 -5.34 -6.70 -13.24
N HIS A 303 -6.13 -5.72 -12.80
CA HIS A 303 -5.62 -4.57 -12.07
C HIS A 303 -5.27 -4.98 -10.64
N ILE A 304 -4.05 -4.65 -10.23
CA ILE A 304 -3.58 -4.78 -8.86
C ILE A 304 -3.37 -3.38 -8.29
N VAL A 305 -4.01 -3.12 -7.16
CA VAL A 305 -3.73 -1.95 -6.33
C VAL A 305 -2.94 -2.40 -5.11
N ARG A 306 -1.86 -1.70 -4.77
CA ARG A 306 -1.22 -1.80 -3.45
C ARG A 306 -1.36 -0.46 -2.75
N LEU A 307 -1.84 -0.48 -1.52
CA LEU A 307 -2.04 0.72 -0.70
C LEU A 307 -1.44 0.49 0.69
N VAL A 308 -0.54 1.34 1.14
CA VAL A 308 0.21 1.15 2.39
C VAL A 308 0.31 2.43 3.21
N ASP A 309 0.14 2.33 4.52
CA ASP A 309 0.29 3.44 5.48
C ASP A 309 1.77 3.73 5.74
N ARG A 310 2.14 5.01 5.74
CA ARG A 310 3.51 5.52 5.92
C ARG A 310 3.73 6.22 7.27
N GLY A 311 2.74 6.15 8.16
CA GLY A 311 2.78 6.64 9.54
C GLY A 311 2.38 8.10 9.69
N SER A 312 2.55 8.61 10.92
CA SER A 312 2.16 9.99 11.24
C SER A 312 3.10 10.99 10.58
N LEU A 313 2.52 12.13 10.17
CA LEU A 313 3.28 13.27 9.67
C LEU A 313 4.22 13.85 10.73
N THR A 314 3.86 13.72 12.02
CA THR A 314 4.63 14.27 13.15
C THR A 314 5.82 13.41 13.54
N ASP A 315 5.89 12.16 13.08
CA ASP A 315 6.98 11.25 13.42
C ASP A 315 8.26 11.70 12.71
N ARG A 316 9.36 11.89 13.45
CA ARG A 316 10.67 12.22 12.86
C ARG A 316 11.41 11.01 12.30
N HIS A 317 11.07 9.80 12.75
CA HIS A 317 11.75 8.57 12.31
C HIS A 317 11.22 8.10 10.96
N THR A 318 12.09 7.85 9.99
CA THR A 318 11.72 7.14 8.76
C THR A 318 11.13 5.77 9.09
N ASP A 319 10.07 5.40 8.39
CA ASP A 319 9.38 4.13 8.58
C ASP A 319 10.13 2.94 7.95
N ILE A 320 10.93 3.19 6.91
CA ILE A 320 11.82 2.22 6.25
C ILE A 320 13.22 2.30 6.87
N GLY A 321 13.73 1.15 7.34
CA GLY A 321 15.10 0.98 7.79
C GLY A 321 15.83 -0.13 7.05
N ALA A 322 16.98 -0.56 7.60
CA ALA A 322 17.81 -1.61 7.00
C ALA A 322 17.07 -2.94 6.80
N MET A 323 16.12 -3.27 7.68
CA MET A 323 15.33 -4.49 7.58
C MET A 323 14.43 -4.48 6.35
N GLU A 324 13.65 -3.41 6.13
CA GLU A 324 12.79 -3.27 4.96
C GLU A 324 13.58 -3.16 3.65
N LEU A 325 14.81 -2.61 3.69
CA LEU A 325 15.66 -2.46 2.51
C LEU A 325 16.34 -3.77 2.08
N TYR A 326 16.77 -4.60 3.04
CA TYR A 326 17.72 -5.70 2.77
C TYR A 326 17.28 -7.07 3.29
N ALA A 327 16.19 -7.16 4.05
CA ALA A 327 15.75 -8.41 4.66
C ALA A 327 14.21 -8.56 4.62
N ALA A 328 13.55 -8.28 5.74
CA ALA A 328 12.12 -8.51 5.94
C ALA A 328 11.45 -7.25 6.47
N ALA A 329 10.17 -7.07 6.15
CA ALA A 329 9.38 -5.97 6.69
C ALA A 329 9.09 -6.21 8.18
N VAL A 330 9.29 -5.20 9.02
CA VAL A 330 8.91 -5.28 10.44
C VAL A 330 7.61 -4.53 10.64
N ILE A 331 6.59 -5.25 11.09
CA ILE A 331 5.20 -4.81 11.11
C ILE A 331 4.66 -4.79 12.54
N ALA A 332 3.98 -3.71 12.89
CA ALA A 332 3.32 -3.55 14.18
C ALA A 332 1.81 -3.76 14.09
N SER A 333 1.19 -3.35 12.98
CA SER A 333 -0.24 -3.46 12.72
C SER A 333 -0.67 -4.92 12.52
N ASP A 334 -1.81 -5.28 13.11
CA ASP A 334 -2.40 -6.60 12.96
C ASP A 334 -3.36 -6.61 11.75
N PRO A 335 -3.14 -7.45 10.71
CA PRO A 335 -4.00 -7.50 9.53
C PRO A 335 -5.43 -7.97 9.86
N PHE A 336 -5.64 -8.74 10.93
CA PHE A 336 -7.01 -9.14 11.34
C PHE A 336 -7.79 -7.97 11.93
N LYS A 337 -7.12 -7.10 12.71
CA LYS A 337 -7.75 -5.85 13.19
C LYS A 337 -8.02 -4.88 12.05
N LEU A 338 -7.14 -4.86 11.04
CA LEU A 338 -7.37 -4.08 9.83
C LEU A 338 -8.58 -4.59 9.06
N ALA A 339 -8.70 -5.91 8.90
CA ALA A 339 -9.84 -6.54 8.25
C ALA A 339 -11.15 -6.19 8.96
N ASP A 340 -11.17 -6.24 10.30
CA ASP A 340 -12.34 -5.84 11.09
C ASP A 340 -12.75 -4.38 10.83
N ALA A 341 -11.79 -3.48 10.63
CA ALA A 341 -12.06 -2.05 10.42
C ALA A 341 -12.43 -1.68 8.97
N ILE A 342 -11.87 -2.39 7.99
CA ILE A 342 -12.00 -2.02 6.57
C ILE A 342 -13.03 -2.89 5.86
N LEU A 343 -13.11 -4.18 6.20
CA LEU A 343 -13.93 -5.15 5.48
C LEU A 343 -15.32 -5.35 6.11
N GLN A 344 -15.60 -4.86 7.32
CA GLN A 344 -16.93 -5.03 7.95
C GLN A 344 -17.84 -3.83 7.64
N TYR A 345 -18.75 -4.03 6.68
CA TYR A 345 -19.89 -3.13 6.42
C TYR A 345 -21.03 -3.80 5.67
#